data_AF-A0A0Z8GCS5-F1
#
_entry.id   AF-A0A0Z8GCS5-F1
#
_cell.length_a   1.000
_cell.length_b   1.000
_cell.length_c   1.000
_cell.angle_alpha   90.00
_cell.angle_beta   90.00
_cell.angle_gamma   90.00
#
_symmetry.space_group_name_H-M   'P 1'
#
loop_
_entity.id
_entity.type
_entity.pdbx_description
1 polymer ?
#
loop_
_entity_poly.entity_id
_entity_poly.type
_entity_poly.pdbx_seq_one_letter_code
_entity_poly.pdbx_strand_id
1 'polypeptide(L)'
;MTPKTQQVLLSAKELEKLGNELTDIMNVLAMNNLALEGLEFAQGKDKTVALWLARKYNEVAYAQNEKLYDRLDRIAFLLLNSDNANELEAVKNDR
;
A
#
# COMPACT_ATOMS: atom_id res chain seq x y z
N MET A 1 26.06 6.46 -27.71
CA MET A 1 25.52 7.07 -26.49
C MET A 1 25.90 6.17 -25.33
N THR A 2 26.81 6.60 -24.46
CA THR A 2 27.07 5.91 -23.19
C THR A 2 25.81 6.00 -22.32
N PRO A 3 25.38 4.91 -21.66
CA PRO A 3 24.28 5.02 -20.71
C PRO A 3 24.73 5.99 -19.63
N LYS A 4 23.99 7.08 -19.45
CA LYS A 4 24.17 7.95 -18.30
C LYS A 4 23.79 7.07 -17.11
N THR A 5 24.77 6.66 -16.30
CA THR A 5 24.50 5.95 -15.05
C THR A 5 23.75 6.95 -14.16
N GLN A 6 22.42 6.91 -14.19
CA GLN A 6 21.61 7.69 -13.27
C GLN A 6 21.90 7.14 -11.87
N GLN A 7 22.57 7.96 -11.08
CA GLN A 7 22.95 7.60 -9.73
C GLN A 7 21.69 7.61 -8.87
N VAL A 8 21.36 6.46 -8.28
CA VAL A 8 20.32 6.36 -7.25
C VAL A 8 20.77 7.17 -6.03
N LEU A 9 19.94 8.12 -5.63
CA LEU A 9 20.13 9.04 -4.50
C LEU A 9 19.52 8.51 -3.21
N LEU A 10 18.55 7.60 -3.29
CA LEU A 10 18.03 6.89 -2.12
C LEU A 10 19.12 6.02 -1.49
N SER A 11 19.33 6.18 -0.19
CA SER A 11 20.25 5.33 0.56
C SER A 11 19.71 3.90 0.65
N ALA A 12 20.61 2.93 0.87
CA ALA A 12 20.22 1.54 1.09
C ALA A 12 19.20 1.39 2.24
N LYS A 13 19.33 2.21 3.29
CA LYS A 13 18.39 2.22 4.44
C LYS A 13 17.00 2.74 4.06
N GLU A 14 16.92 3.74 3.19
CA GLU A 14 15.64 4.23 2.68
C GLU A 14 14.96 3.19 1.79
N LEU A 15 15.72 2.52 0.93
CA LEU A 15 15.21 1.42 0.11
C LEU A 15 14.71 0.25 0.96
N GLU A 16 15.46 -0.14 2.00
CA GLU A 16 15.03 -1.17 2.96
C GLU A 16 13.72 -0.77 3.67
N LYS A 17 13.62 0.50 4.10
CA LYS A 17 12.39 1.02 4.70
C LYS A 17 11.20 0.93 3.74
N LEU A 18 11.36 1.31 2.47
CA LEU A 18 10.31 1.19 1.46
C LEU A 18 9.91 -0.28 1.24
N GLY A 19 10.88 -1.20 1.22
CA GLY A 19 10.62 -2.64 1.14
C GLY A 19 9.83 -3.19 2.33
N ASN A 20 10.14 -2.73 3.54
CA ASN A 20 9.38 -3.07 4.74
C ASN A 20 7.95 -2.52 4.67
N GLU A 21 7.79 -1.25 4.25
CA GLU A 21 6.46 -0.65 4.07
C GLU A 21 5.61 -1.40 3.03
N LEU A 22 6.21 -1.85 1.93
CA LEU A 22 5.55 -2.70 0.93
C LEU A 22 5.14 -4.06 1.51
N THR A 23 6.00 -4.66 2.34
CA THR A 23 5.70 -5.94 3.01
C THR A 23 4.50 -5.80 3.94
N ASP A 24 4.44 -4.70 4.70
CA ASP A 24 3.28 -4.41 5.56
C ASP A 24 2.00 -4.23 4.74
N ILE A 25 2.07 -3.54 3.60
CA ILE A 25 0.93 -3.39 2.69
C ILE A 25 0.46 -4.76 2.17
N MET A 26 1.37 -5.62 1.74
CA MET A 26 1.03 -6.98 1.29
C MET A 26 0.34 -7.79 2.39
N ASN A 27 0.82 -7.69 3.64
CA ASN A 27 0.21 -8.37 4.78
C ASN A 27 -1.22 -7.88 5.04
N VAL A 28 -1.46 -6.57 4.95
CA VAL A 28 -2.81 -6.01 5.09
C VAL A 28 -3.74 -6.52 3.98
N LEU A 29 -3.28 -6.53 2.74
CA LEU A 29 -4.06 -7.05 1.61
C LEU A 29 -4.39 -8.54 1.78
N ALA A 30 -3.43 -9.34 2.26
CA ALA A 30 -3.65 -10.76 2.55
C ALA A 30 -4.76 -10.96 3.61
N MET A 31 -4.74 -10.16 4.68
CA MET A 31 -5.79 -10.20 5.71
C MET A 31 -7.16 -9.75 5.17
N ASN A 32 -7.20 -8.77 4.28
CA ASN A 32 -8.44 -8.34 3.64
C ASN A 32 -9.04 -9.43 2.75
N ASN A 33 -8.20 -10.17 2.02
CA ASN A 33 -8.66 -11.30 1.22
C ASN A 33 -9.20 -12.43 2.08
N LEU A 34 -8.52 -12.76 3.19
CA LEU A 34 -9.01 -13.76 4.14
C LEU A 34 -10.36 -13.38 4.75
N ALA A 35 -10.56 -12.09 5.07
CA ALA A 35 -11.84 -11.60 5.56
C ALA A 35 -12.96 -11.74 4.50
N LEU A 36 -12.66 -11.49 3.22
CA LEU A 36 -13.60 -11.70 2.12
C LEU A 36 -13.99 -13.17 1.95
N GLU A 37 -13.02 -14.10 2.03
CA GLU A 37 -13.30 -15.54 2.03
C GLU A 37 -14.24 -15.95 3.19
N GLY A 38 -14.03 -15.37 4.38
CA GLY A 38 -14.91 -15.57 5.52
C GLY A 38 -16.35 -15.07 5.29
N LEU A 39 -16.51 -13.92 4.60
CA LEU A 39 -17.81 -13.39 4.22
C LEU A 39 -18.53 -14.28 3.19
N GLU A 40 -17.80 -14.79 2.19
CA GLU A 40 -18.33 -15.72 1.20
C GLU A 40 -18.82 -17.01 1.86
N PHE A 41 -18.03 -17.56 2.78
CA PHE A 41 -18.43 -18.72 3.57
C PHE A 41 -19.71 -18.44 4.39
N ALA A 42 -19.76 -17.30 5.08
CA ALA A 42 -20.94 -16.91 5.87
C ALA A 42 -22.18 -16.77 4.98
N GLN A 43 -22.05 -16.21 3.78
CA GLN A 43 -23.16 -16.05 2.83
C GLN A 43 -23.77 -17.39 2.42
N GLY A 44 -22.96 -18.44 2.32
CA GLY A 44 -23.41 -19.81 2.05
C GLY A 44 -24.18 -20.47 3.20
N LYS A 45 -24.12 -19.92 4.43
CA LYS A 45 -24.77 -20.46 5.64
C LYS A 45 -25.94 -19.62 6.11
N ASP A 46 -25.74 -18.31 6.23
CA ASP A 46 -26.74 -17.33 6.68
C ASP A 46 -26.54 -16.01 5.94
N LYS A 47 -27.46 -15.72 5.01
CA LYS A 47 -27.41 -14.53 4.17
C LYS A 47 -27.64 -13.24 4.95
N THR A 48 -28.40 -13.28 6.05
CA THR A 48 -28.69 -12.08 6.86
C THR A 48 -27.48 -11.67 7.67
N VAL A 49 -26.83 -12.64 8.32
CA VAL A 49 -25.59 -12.41 9.07
C VAL A 49 -24.47 -11.99 8.11
N ALA A 50 -24.34 -12.64 6.96
CA ALA A 50 -23.34 -12.28 5.96
C ALA A 50 -23.53 -10.85 5.44
N LEU A 51 -24.78 -10.42 5.17
CA LEU A 51 -25.05 -9.04 4.74
C LEU A 51 -24.67 -8.02 5.83
N TRP A 52 -24.94 -8.33 7.10
CA TRP A 52 -24.55 -7.47 8.21
C TRP A 52 -23.02 -7.34 8.34
N LEU A 53 -22.30 -8.47 8.27
CA LEU A 53 -20.84 -8.48 8.28
C LEU A 53 -20.24 -7.76 7.06
N ALA A 54 -20.80 -7.95 5.87
CA ALA A 54 -20.32 -7.31 4.64
C ALA A 54 -20.44 -5.77 4.71
N ARG A 55 -21.52 -5.24 5.31
CA ARG A 55 -21.65 -3.78 5.53
C ARG A 55 -20.54 -3.25 6.43
N LYS A 56 -20.25 -3.94 7.54
CA LYS A 56 -19.16 -3.57 8.46
C LYS A 56 -17.79 -3.68 7.82
N TYR A 57 -17.57 -4.74 7.05
CA TYR A 57 -16.34 -4.93 6.30
C TYR A 57 -16.13 -3.80 5.28
N ASN A 58 -17.14 -3.45 4.48
CA ASN A 58 -17.02 -2.42 3.46
C ASN A 58 -16.61 -1.06 4.04
N GLU A 59 -17.17 -0.66 5.19
CA GLU A 59 -16.79 0.57 5.89
C GLU A 59 -15.31 0.58 6.25
N VAL A 60 -14.79 -0.53 6.80
CA VAL A 60 -13.40 -0.66 7.23
C VAL A 60 -12.45 -0.80 6.04
N ALA A 61 -12.80 -1.64 5.07
CA ALA A 61 -12.01 -1.92 3.88
C ALA A 61 -11.84 -0.67 3.01
N TYR A 62 -12.88 0.16 2.88
CA TYR A 62 -12.78 1.40 2.13
C TYR A 62 -11.77 2.37 2.76
N ALA A 63 -11.91 2.65 4.06
CA ALA A 63 -10.99 3.53 4.78
C ALA A 63 -9.54 2.98 4.83
N GLN A 64 -9.38 1.65 4.83
CA GLN A 64 -8.08 1.02 4.76
C GLN A 64 -7.47 1.12 3.35
N ASN A 65 -8.27 0.93 2.30
CA ASN A 65 -7.82 1.03 0.92
C ASN A 65 -7.35 2.44 0.56
N GLU A 66 -8.03 3.49 1.03
CA GLU A 66 -7.55 4.88 0.85
C GLU A 66 -6.15 5.06 1.47
N LYS A 67 -5.95 4.59 2.71
CA LYS A 67 -4.63 4.66 3.37
C LYS A 67 -3.56 3.83 2.64
N LEU A 68 -3.92 2.66 2.11
CA LEU A 68 -2.98 1.84 1.35
C LEU A 68 -2.62 2.52 0.03
N TYR A 69 -3.59 3.14 -0.64
CA TYR A 69 -3.38 3.89 -1.88
C TYR A 69 -2.39 5.02 -1.66
N ASP A 70 -2.60 5.88 -0.67
CA ASP A 70 -1.70 7.00 -0.37
C ASP A 70 -0.28 6.53 -0.05
N ARG A 71 -0.15 5.42 0.69
CA ARG A 71 1.16 4.83 1.01
C ARG A 71 1.84 4.27 -0.24
N LEU A 72 1.11 3.57 -1.10
CA LEU A 72 1.63 3.03 -2.35
C LEU A 72 2.05 4.14 -3.30
N ASP A 73 1.25 5.18 -3.44
CA ASP A 73 1.55 6.35 -4.27
C ASP A 73 2.84 7.03 -3.81
N ARG A 74 2.98 7.25 -2.50
CA ARG A 74 4.21 7.78 -1.93
C ARG A 74 5.43 6.90 -2.19
N ILE A 75 5.30 5.58 -2.05
CA ILE A 75 6.40 4.65 -2.32
C ILE A 75 6.77 4.70 -3.81
N ALA A 76 5.78 4.67 -4.69
CA ALA A 76 5.99 4.74 -6.14
C ALA A 76 6.69 6.05 -6.52
N PHE A 77 6.25 7.18 -5.99
CA PHE A 77 6.87 8.48 -6.21
C PHE A 77 8.37 8.46 -5.85
N LEU A 78 8.71 7.95 -4.66
CA LEU A 78 10.10 7.91 -4.19
C LEU A 78 10.97 7.00 -5.05
N LEU A 79 10.46 5.84 -5.46
CA LEU A 79 11.21 4.90 -6.29
C LEU A 79 11.39 5.43 -7.72
N LEU A 80 10.36 6.02 -8.32
CA LEU A 80 10.41 6.58 -9.67
C LEU A 80 11.30 7.82 -9.77
N ASN A 81 11.41 8.59 -8.68
CA ASN A 81 12.26 9.77 -8.59
C ASN A 81 13.56 9.49 -7.81
N SER A 82 13.99 8.23 -7.75
CA SER A 82 15.12 7.81 -6.92
C SER A 82 16.46 8.45 -7.33
N ASP A 83 16.54 9.08 -8.49
CA ASP A 83 17.70 9.81 -9.03
C ASP A 83 17.47 11.33 -9.14
N ASN A 84 16.30 11.83 -8.72
CA ASN A 84 15.91 13.24 -8.84
C ASN A 84 15.91 13.94 -7.48
N ALA A 85 17.02 14.63 -7.16
CA ALA A 85 17.22 15.28 -5.88
C ALA A 85 16.13 16.31 -5.54
N ASN A 86 15.63 17.07 -6.53
CA ASN A 86 14.64 18.12 -6.30
C ASN A 86 13.30 17.54 -5.84
N GLU A 87 12.85 16.47 -6.49
CA GLU A 87 11.60 15.77 -6.13
C GLU A 87 11.72 15.08 -4.78
N LEU A 88 12.88 14.48 -4.47
CA LEU A 88 13.13 13.86 -3.16
C LEU A 88 13.15 14.88 -2.01
N GLU A 89 13.72 16.07 -2.23
CA GLU A 89 13.69 17.16 -1.23
C GLU A 89 12.30 17.75 -1.04
N ALA A 90 11.48 17.86 -2.10
CA ALA A 90 10.09 18.31 -1.98
C ALA A 90 9.29 17.43 -1.01
N VAL A 91 9.43 16.10 -1.09
CA VAL A 91 8.76 15.15 -0.19
C VAL A 91 9.24 15.25 1.27
N LYS A 92 10.48 15.66 1.50
CA LYS A 92 11.02 15.86 2.86
C LYS A 92 10.46 17.13 3.50
N ASN A 93 10.17 18.16 2.70
CA ASN A 93 9.68 19.46 3.17
C ASN A 93 8.15 19.54 3.29
N ASP A 94 7.41 18.63 2.64
CA ASP A 94 5.95 18.47 2.81
C ASP A 94 5.54 17.74 4.12
N ARG A 95 6.45 17.61 5.09
CA ARG A 95 6.26 16.85 6.35
C ARG A 95 6.41 17.70 7.59
#